data_AF-A0A760HZT7-F1
#
_entry.id   AF-A0A760HZT7-F1
#
_cell.length_a   1.000
_cell.length_b   1.000
_cell.length_c   1.000
_cell.angle_alpha   90.00
_cell.angle_beta   90.00
_cell.angle_gamma   90.00
#
_symmetry.space_group_name_H-M   'P 1'
#
loop_
_entity.id
_entity.type
_entity.pdbx_description
1 polymer ?
#
loop_
_entity_poly.entity_id
_entity_poly.type
_entity_poly.pdbx_seq_one_letter_code
_entity_poly.pdbx_strand_id
1 'polypeptide(L)'
;MIDAILIPFLNMGFTDMSVSQDIYKSTLRVESDTPEGTSVGTAFWFCFVMEGGGKIVPLLVTNKHVVNGATEVRLHLNITDSANPEIKFYNLTIPEGANAFIMHPDDNVDICILPIAGLLNEMEKSGIRPELFFFSDRQMRGNNYITPVEDVYMTGY
;
A
#
# COMPACT_ATOMS: atom_id res chain seq x y z
N MET A 1 -4.02 -12.05 -14.90
CA MET A 1 -3.67 -12.96 -13.79
C MET A 1 -3.80 -12.23 -12.45
N ILE A 2 -3.30 -10.98 -12.32
CA ILE A 2 -3.65 -10.03 -11.24
C ILE A 2 -5.16 -9.94 -10.98
N ASP A 3 -5.95 -9.84 -12.04
CA ASP A 3 -7.41 -9.69 -11.96
C ASP A 3 -8.05 -10.85 -11.17
N ALA A 4 -7.53 -12.08 -11.24
CA ALA A 4 -8.08 -13.21 -10.49
C ALA A 4 -7.82 -13.14 -8.98
N ILE A 5 -6.85 -12.33 -8.54
CA ILE A 5 -6.47 -12.17 -7.12
C ILE A 5 -7.06 -10.88 -6.56
N LEU A 6 -7.05 -9.78 -7.30
CA LEU A 6 -7.56 -8.49 -6.83
C LEU A 6 -9.08 -8.33 -6.98
N ILE A 7 -9.73 -9.03 -7.94
CA ILE A 7 -11.20 -9.03 -8.06
C ILE A 7 -11.87 -9.63 -6.81
N PRO A 8 -11.40 -10.73 -6.20
CA PRO A 8 -11.89 -11.20 -4.91
C PRO A 8 -11.80 -10.15 -3.79
N PHE A 9 -10.73 -9.34 -3.73
CA PHE A 9 -10.60 -8.27 -2.73
C PHE A 9 -11.51 -7.07 -3.00
N LEU A 10 -11.87 -6.80 -4.26
CA LEU A 10 -12.86 -5.78 -4.64
C LEU A 10 -14.31 -6.25 -4.45
N ASN A 11 -14.57 -7.56 -4.56
CA ASN A 11 -15.89 -8.18 -4.42
C ASN A 11 -16.12 -8.85 -3.07
N MET A 12 -15.16 -8.79 -2.15
CA MET A 12 -15.36 -9.19 -0.76
C MET A 12 -16.26 -8.15 -0.10
N GLY A 13 -17.57 -8.42 -0.12
CA GLY A 13 -18.38 -8.07 1.04
C GLY A 13 -17.65 -8.61 2.26
N PHE A 14 -17.52 -7.77 3.29
CA PHE A 14 -16.78 -8.03 4.52
C PHE A 14 -16.88 -9.51 4.90
N THR A 15 -15.78 -10.27 4.73
CA THR A 15 -15.65 -11.58 5.38
C THR A 15 -15.82 -11.40 6.88
N ASP A 16 -16.10 -12.46 7.64
CA ASP A 16 -16.32 -12.47 9.11
C ASP A 16 -15.24 -11.75 9.99
N MET A 17 -14.22 -11.13 9.39
CA MET A 17 -13.32 -10.17 10.01
C MET A 17 -13.99 -8.80 10.23
N SER A 18 -13.57 -8.08 11.28
CA SER A 18 -14.05 -6.71 11.49
C SER A 18 -13.50 -5.77 10.41
N VAL A 19 -14.30 -4.78 10.00
CA VAL A 19 -13.90 -3.72 9.05
C VAL A 19 -12.55 -3.09 9.44
N SER A 20 -12.29 -2.92 10.74
CA SER A 20 -11.01 -2.45 11.26
C SER A 20 -9.83 -3.30 10.79
N GLN A 21 -9.92 -4.64 10.90
CA GLN A 21 -8.83 -5.55 10.54
C GLN A 21 -8.40 -5.44 9.08
N ASP A 22 -9.35 -5.22 8.17
CA ASP A 22 -9.03 -5.02 6.76
C ASP A 22 -8.46 -3.63 6.50
N ILE A 23 -8.95 -2.59 7.19
CA ILE A 23 -8.37 -1.24 7.09
C ILE A 23 -6.94 -1.20 7.62
N TYR A 24 -6.58 -1.98 8.63
CA TYR A 24 -5.18 -2.09 9.09
C TYR A 24 -4.24 -2.59 7.97
N LYS A 25 -4.73 -3.46 7.08
CA LYS A 25 -3.98 -3.97 5.92
C LYS A 25 -3.92 -2.97 4.76
N SER A 26 -4.52 -1.79 4.90
CA SER A 26 -4.47 -0.72 3.88
C SER A 26 -3.20 0.10 3.90
N THR A 27 -2.38 -0.08 4.95
CA THR A 27 -1.15 0.70 5.14
C THR A 27 0.07 -0.20 5.26
N LEU A 28 1.23 0.36 4.94
CA LEU A 28 2.53 -0.26 5.17
C LEU A 28 3.56 0.79 5.57
N ARG A 29 4.61 0.36 6.25
CA ARG A 29 5.73 1.23 6.60
C ARG A 29 6.72 1.35 5.45
N VAL A 30 7.09 2.58 5.14
CA VAL A 30 8.13 2.93 4.16
C VAL A 30 9.34 3.44 4.92
N GLU A 31 10.51 2.89 4.61
CA GLU A 31 11.79 3.42 5.07
C GLU A 31 12.63 3.81 3.85
N SER A 32 13.19 5.00 3.86
CA SER A 32 13.96 5.53 2.74
C SER A 32 15.35 5.91 3.22
N ASP A 33 16.38 5.39 2.57
CA ASP A 33 17.75 5.84 2.81
C ASP A 33 18.05 7.07 1.99
N THR A 34 18.32 8.16 2.67
CA THR A 34 18.67 9.44 2.08
C THR A 34 20.10 9.82 2.49
N PRO A 35 20.74 10.77 1.79
CA PRO A 35 22.04 11.30 2.21
C PRO A 35 22.04 11.92 3.63
N GLU A 36 20.88 12.35 4.12
CA GLU A 36 20.71 12.99 5.43
C GLU A 36 20.35 12.00 6.55
N GLY A 37 20.14 10.72 6.21
CA GLY A 37 19.73 9.66 7.14
C GLY A 37 18.53 8.86 6.63
N THR A 38 17.89 8.12 7.52
CA THR A 38 16.70 7.32 7.19
C THR A 38 15.42 8.13 7.42
N SER A 39 14.62 8.30 6.38
CA SER A 39 13.25 8.83 6.47
C SER A 39 12.27 7.67 6.65
N VAL A 40 11.27 7.83 7.51
CA VAL A 40 10.29 6.78 7.81
C VAL A 40 8.89 7.36 7.68
N GLY A 41 8.02 6.65 6.98
CA GLY A 41 6.64 7.08 6.79
C GLY A 41 5.70 5.93 6.52
N THR A 42 4.50 6.27 6.07
CA THR A 42 3.44 5.33 5.75
C THR A 42 3.09 5.44 4.27
N ALA A 43 2.82 4.29 3.64
CA ALA A 43 2.17 4.24 2.34
C ALA A 43 0.81 3.57 2.44
N PHE A 44 -0.09 3.94 1.55
CA PHE A 44 -1.45 3.43 1.43
C PHE A 44 -1.60 2.62 0.15
N TRP A 45 -2.22 1.46 0.24
CA TRP A 45 -2.66 0.68 -0.91
C TRP A 45 -3.84 1.36 -1.58
N PHE A 46 -3.65 1.79 -2.83
CA PHE A 46 -4.69 2.42 -3.63
C PHE A 46 -4.81 1.77 -5.01
N CYS A 47 -6.01 1.77 -5.60
CA CYS A 47 -6.17 1.34 -6.97
C CYS A 47 -7.19 2.19 -7.75
N PHE A 48 -6.93 2.34 -9.05
CA PHE A 48 -7.94 2.81 -9.99
C PHE A 48 -8.65 1.63 -10.62
N VAL A 49 -9.98 1.63 -10.61
CA VAL A 49 -10.78 0.60 -11.28
C VAL A 49 -11.10 1.03 -12.71
N MET A 50 -10.64 0.26 -13.69
CA MET A 50 -10.84 0.56 -15.11
C MET A 50 -12.30 0.40 -15.54
N GLU A 51 -12.67 1.07 -16.63
CA GLU A 51 -13.99 0.92 -17.26
C GLU A 51 -14.27 -0.56 -17.60
N GLY A 52 -15.48 -1.02 -17.28
CA GLY A 52 -15.86 -2.43 -17.38
C GLY A 52 -15.54 -3.28 -16.13
N GLY A 53 -14.86 -2.73 -15.11
CA GLY A 53 -14.75 -3.29 -13.77
C GLY A 53 -13.86 -4.52 -13.60
N GLY A 54 -13.33 -5.10 -14.67
CA GLY A 54 -12.54 -6.32 -14.64
C GLY A 54 -11.02 -6.13 -14.47
N LYS A 55 -10.53 -4.89 -14.41
CA LYS A 55 -9.10 -4.57 -14.31
C LYS A 55 -8.87 -3.40 -13.35
N ILE A 56 -7.73 -3.44 -12.65
CA ILE A 56 -7.30 -2.33 -11.81
C ILE A 56 -5.85 -1.93 -12.06
N VAL A 57 -5.53 -0.70 -11.66
CA VAL A 57 -4.16 -0.17 -11.61
C VAL A 57 -3.78 0.00 -10.14
N PRO A 58 -3.04 -0.95 -9.54
CA PRO A 58 -2.63 -0.87 -8.15
C PRO A 58 -1.41 0.04 -7.97
N LEU A 59 -1.46 0.85 -6.92
CA LEU A 59 -0.49 1.87 -6.58
C LEU A 59 -0.24 1.85 -5.07
N LEU A 60 0.96 2.28 -4.67
CA LEU A 60 1.19 2.80 -3.34
C LEU A 60 1.15 4.32 -3.37
N VAL A 61 0.45 4.92 -2.42
CA VAL A 61 0.39 6.38 -2.24
C VAL A 61 1.15 6.72 -0.96
N THR A 62 2.08 7.67 -1.02
CA THR A 62 2.81 8.15 0.15
C THR A 62 3.13 9.64 0.01
N ASN A 63 3.82 10.20 0.99
CA ASN A 63 4.28 11.58 0.97
C ASN A 63 5.58 11.74 0.19
N LYS A 64 5.75 12.86 -0.54
CA LYS A 64 7.00 13.15 -1.25
C LYS A 64 8.16 13.21 -0.27
N HIS A 65 7.98 13.86 0.88
CA HIS A 65 9.04 14.01 1.88
C HIS A 65 9.55 12.67 2.44
N VAL A 66 8.74 11.60 2.39
CA VAL A 66 9.16 10.25 2.84
C VAL A 66 10.21 9.67 1.91
N VAL A 67 10.11 9.95 0.60
CA VAL A 67 10.98 9.35 -0.42
C VAL A 67 11.97 10.34 -1.04
N ASN A 68 11.88 11.63 -0.70
CA ASN A 68 12.70 12.67 -1.32
C ASN A 68 14.20 12.41 -1.11
N GLY A 69 14.96 12.43 -2.21
CA GLY A 69 16.40 12.16 -2.19
C GLY A 69 16.78 10.72 -1.83
N ALA A 70 15.82 9.79 -1.74
CA ALA A 70 16.09 8.41 -1.40
C ALA A 70 16.93 7.71 -2.47
N THR A 71 18.02 7.07 -2.07
CA THR A 71 18.82 6.18 -2.92
C THR A 71 18.26 4.76 -2.95
N GLU A 72 17.58 4.37 -1.89
CA GLU A 72 16.87 3.09 -1.75
C GLU A 72 15.62 3.30 -0.90
N VAL A 73 14.54 2.58 -1.22
CA VAL A 73 13.33 2.55 -0.41
C VAL A 73 13.01 1.10 -0.03
N ARG A 74 12.63 0.86 1.22
CA ARG A 74 12.19 -0.45 1.74
C ARG A 74 10.73 -0.37 2.16
N LEU A 75 9.94 -1.28 1.59
CA LEU A 75 8.52 -1.45 1.91
C LEU A 75 8.38 -2.64 2.86
N HIS A 76 7.86 -2.38 4.06
CA HIS A 76 7.66 -3.39 5.09
C HIS A 76 6.27 -4.00 4.93
N LEU A 77 6.21 -5.20 4.37
CA LEU A 77 4.97 -5.88 4.00
C LEU A 77 4.62 -6.97 5.00
N ASN A 78 3.36 -7.01 5.43
CA ASN A 78 2.79 -8.23 6.03
C ASN A 78 2.51 -9.22 4.89
N ILE A 79 2.89 -10.47 5.08
CA ILE A 79 2.77 -11.50 4.04
C ILE A 79 2.26 -12.81 4.62
N THR A 80 1.66 -13.60 3.73
CA THR A 80 1.55 -15.05 3.86
C THR A 80 2.52 -15.69 2.88
N ASP A 81 3.44 -16.50 3.39
CA ASP A 81 4.38 -17.29 2.60
C ASP A 81 3.91 -18.76 2.49
N SER A 82 3.77 -19.25 1.26
CA SER A 82 3.28 -20.61 1.00
C SER A 82 4.31 -21.70 1.32
N ALA A 83 5.60 -21.40 1.27
CA ALA A 83 6.69 -22.32 1.55
C ALA A 83 7.05 -22.33 3.05
N ASN A 84 6.94 -21.19 3.74
CA ASN A 84 7.22 -21.08 5.17
C ASN A 84 6.17 -20.21 5.91
N PRO A 85 5.09 -20.82 6.42
CA PRO A 85 4.00 -20.10 7.09
C PRO A 85 4.38 -19.30 8.35
N GLU A 86 5.56 -19.56 8.93
CA GLU A 86 6.08 -18.81 10.09
C GLU A 86 6.60 -17.42 9.70
N ILE A 87 6.91 -17.19 8.42
CA ILE A 87 7.33 -15.88 7.92
C ILE A 87 6.07 -15.02 7.73
N LYS A 88 6.01 -13.92 8.50
CA LYS A 88 4.88 -12.98 8.50
C LYS A 88 5.19 -11.62 7.87
N PHE A 89 6.47 -11.33 7.64
CA PHE A 89 6.89 -10.04 7.10
C PHE A 89 7.93 -10.21 6.00
N TYR A 90 7.93 -9.28 5.07
CA TYR A 90 8.88 -9.21 3.96
C TYR A 90 9.27 -7.77 3.67
N ASN A 91 10.57 -7.52 3.56
CA ASN A 91 11.10 -6.21 3.18
C ASN A 91 11.34 -6.22 1.68
N LEU A 92 10.46 -5.54 0.94
CA LEU A 92 10.64 -5.34 -0.48
C LEU A 92 11.51 -4.11 -0.71
N THR A 93 12.70 -4.32 -1.28
CA THR A 93 13.64 -3.25 -1.61
C THR A 93 13.37 -2.69 -3.00
N ILE A 94 13.34 -1.37 -3.09
CA ILE A 94 13.22 -0.57 -4.31
C ILE A 94 14.56 0.15 -4.53
N PRO A 95 15.47 -0.44 -5.33
CA PRO A 95 16.83 0.06 -5.47
C PRO A 95 16.93 1.37 -6.28
N GLU A 96 15.90 1.73 -7.04
CA GLU A 96 15.83 3.00 -7.74
C GLU A 96 15.52 4.18 -6.81
N GLY A 97 15.19 3.90 -5.54
CA GLY A 97 14.89 4.91 -4.54
C GLY A 97 13.76 5.84 -4.97
N ALA A 98 13.99 7.15 -4.85
CA ALA A 98 13.03 8.18 -5.26
C ALA A 98 12.62 8.10 -6.74
N ASN A 99 13.49 7.56 -7.62
CA ASN A 99 13.23 7.52 -9.05
C ASN A 99 12.17 6.48 -9.45
N ALA A 100 11.80 5.56 -8.56
CA ALA A 100 10.69 4.65 -8.77
C ALA A 100 9.32 5.33 -8.65
N PHE A 101 9.26 6.51 -8.02
CA PHE A 101 8.02 7.18 -7.69
C PHE A 101 7.66 8.24 -8.73
N ILE A 102 6.36 8.32 -9.06
CA ILE A 102 5.79 9.42 -9.82
C ILE A 102 5.39 10.51 -8.82
N MET A 103 6.12 11.62 -8.85
CA MET A 103 5.86 12.77 -7.98
C MET A 103 4.61 13.52 -8.47
N HIS A 104 3.79 14.02 -7.54
CA HIS A 104 2.69 14.92 -7.92
C HIS A 104 3.23 16.18 -8.61
N PRO A 105 2.62 16.65 -9.72
CA PRO A 105 3.17 17.76 -10.52
C PRO A 105 3.10 19.13 -9.83
N ASP A 106 2.18 19.32 -8.87
CA ASP A 106 2.15 20.50 -8.00
C ASP A 106 3.10 20.31 -6.81
N ASP A 107 4.06 21.21 -6.65
CA ASP A 107 5.06 21.20 -5.58
C ASP A 107 4.46 21.47 -4.19
N ASN A 108 3.29 22.10 -4.11
CA ASN A 108 2.59 22.34 -2.84
C ASN A 108 1.82 21.10 -2.36
N VAL A 109 1.72 20.06 -3.19
CA VAL A 109 1.08 18.80 -2.84
C VAL A 109 2.15 17.76 -2.50
N ASP A 110 2.23 17.40 -1.23
CA ASP A 110 3.19 16.43 -0.70
C ASP A 110 2.70 14.98 -0.88
N ILE A 111 2.42 14.60 -2.12
CA ILE A 111 2.01 13.23 -2.49
C ILE A 111 2.85 12.71 -3.65
N CYS A 112 3.19 11.44 -3.62
CA CYS A 112 3.72 10.69 -4.76
C CYS A 112 3.12 9.28 -4.80
N ILE A 113 3.27 8.62 -5.95
CA ILE A 113 2.78 7.25 -6.14
C ILE A 113 3.87 6.32 -6.66
N LEU A 114 3.80 5.06 -6.27
CA LEU A 114 4.59 3.97 -6.84
C LEU A 114 3.65 2.97 -7.53
N PRO A 115 3.71 2.84 -8.86
CA PRO A 115 3.05 1.75 -9.57
C PRO A 115 3.62 0.40 -9.14
N ILE A 116 2.78 -0.46 -8.54
CA ILE A 116 3.27 -1.66 -7.83
C ILE A 116 2.89 -2.99 -8.53
N ALA A 117 2.16 -2.92 -9.66
CA ALA A 117 1.64 -4.11 -10.33
C ALA A 117 2.73 -5.11 -10.74
N GLY A 118 3.88 -4.62 -11.24
CA GLY A 118 5.02 -5.46 -11.61
C GLY A 118 5.57 -6.23 -10.41
N LEU A 119 5.82 -5.52 -9.32
CA LEU A 119 6.37 -6.07 -8.08
C LEU A 119 5.42 -7.10 -7.44
N LEU A 120 4.12 -6.82 -7.39
CA LEU A 120 3.13 -7.78 -6.89
C LEU A 120 3.13 -9.10 -7.69
N ASN A 121 3.28 -9.03 -9.02
CA ASN A 121 3.40 -10.24 -9.86
C ASN A 121 4.66 -11.05 -9.55
N GLU A 122 5.77 -10.38 -9.29
CA GLU A 122 7.05 -11.05 -8.98
C GLU A 122 7.01 -11.73 -7.61
N MET A 123 6.40 -11.07 -6.63
CA MET A 123 6.16 -11.66 -5.30
C MET A 123 5.28 -12.91 -5.41
N GLU A 124 4.19 -12.83 -6.16
CA GLU A 124 3.28 -13.96 -6.34
C GLU A 124 3.98 -15.16 -6.99
N LYS A 125 4.76 -14.94 -8.05
CA LYS A 125 5.56 -15.99 -8.71
C LYS A 125 6.58 -16.63 -7.76
N SER A 126 7.03 -15.88 -6.77
CA SER A 126 7.95 -16.34 -5.72
C SER A 126 7.24 -17.02 -4.54
N GLY A 127 5.91 -17.16 -4.59
CA GLY A 127 5.13 -17.80 -3.54
C GLY A 127 4.83 -16.91 -2.32
N ILE A 128 5.15 -15.62 -2.42
CA ILE A 128 4.94 -14.61 -1.38
C ILE A 128 3.67 -13.81 -1.71
N ARG A 129 2.73 -13.76 -0.76
CA ARG A 129 1.48 -13.02 -0.94
C ARG A 129 1.34 -11.92 0.11
N PRO A 130 1.35 -10.64 -0.28
CA PRO A 130 1.05 -9.54 0.64
C PRO A 130 -0.36 -9.64 1.22
N GLU A 131 -0.48 -9.40 2.52
CA GLU A 131 -1.76 -9.17 3.20
C GLU A 131 -2.13 -7.69 3.04
N LEU A 132 -2.96 -7.40 2.05
CA LEU A 132 -3.29 -6.03 1.67
C LEU A 132 -4.80 -5.80 1.54
N PHE A 133 -5.20 -4.55 1.71
CA PHE A 133 -6.54 -4.05 1.42
C PHE A 133 -6.42 -2.76 0.61
N PHE A 134 -7.01 -2.71 -0.57
CA PHE A 134 -6.96 -1.52 -1.42
C PHE A 134 -8.15 -0.59 -1.14
N PHE A 135 -7.86 0.70 -0.98
CA PHE A 135 -8.86 1.71 -1.29
C PHE A 135 -8.92 1.93 -2.80
N SER A 136 -10.12 2.07 -3.33
CA SER A 136 -10.35 2.37 -4.74
C SER A 136 -10.87 3.79 -4.93
N ASP A 137 -10.68 4.33 -6.13
CA ASP A 137 -11.27 5.58 -6.59
C ASP A 137 -12.81 5.60 -6.42
N ARG A 138 -13.48 4.44 -6.53
CA ARG A 138 -14.92 4.30 -6.32
C ARG A 138 -15.37 4.53 -4.87
N GLN A 139 -14.47 4.34 -3.91
CA GLN A 139 -14.72 4.56 -2.48
C GLN A 139 -14.45 6.01 -2.06
N MET A 140 -13.87 6.85 -2.93
CA MET A 140 -13.66 8.26 -2.62
C MET A 140 -15.01 8.99 -2.51
N ARG A 141 -15.23 9.66 -1.38
CA ARG A 141 -16.51 10.31 -1.03
C ARG A 141 -16.53 11.82 -1.30
N GLY A 142 -15.47 12.39 -1.87
CA GLY A 142 -15.33 13.83 -2.08
C GLY A 142 -15.39 14.60 -0.76
N ASN A 143 -16.27 15.60 -0.66
CA ASN A 143 -16.41 16.46 0.52
C ASN A 143 -17.26 15.87 1.65
N ASN A 144 -17.70 14.61 1.55
CA ASN A 144 -18.50 13.99 2.60
C ASN A 144 -17.61 13.53 3.76
N TYR A 145 -18.07 13.77 4.99
CA TYR A 145 -17.39 13.34 6.21
C TYR A 145 -17.41 11.82 6.36
N ILE A 146 -16.31 11.25 6.86
CA ILE A 146 -16.16 9.83 7.18
C ILE A 146 -16.27 9.67 8.69
N THR A 147 -17.04 8.69 9.16
CA THR A 147 -17.13 8.34 10.59
C THR A 147 -15.93 7.49 11.01
N PRO A 148 -15.45 7.61 12.27
CA PRO A 148 -14.41 6.73 12.79
C PRO A 148 -14.80 5.26 12.64
N VAL A 149 -13.81 4.42 12.36
CA VAL A 149 -13.99 2.96 12.25
C VAL A 149 -14.08 2.33 13.63
N GLU A 150 -13.30 2.83 14.59
CA GLU A 150 -13.29 2.38 15.97
C GLU A 150 -12.86 3.50 16.92
N ASP A 151 -13.26 3.39 18.19
CA ASP A 151 -12.81 4.30 19.25
C ASP A 151 -11.43 3.88 19.75
N VAL A 152 -10.49 4.83 19.80
CA VAL A 152 -9.13 4.61 20.30
C VAL A 152 -8.96 5.32 21.65
N TYR A 153 -8.70 4.54 22.71
CA TYR A 153 -8.39 5.05 24.04
C TYR A 153 -6.87 4.95 24.27
N MET A 154 -6.16 6.07 24.25
CA MET A 154 -4.73 6.11 24.57
C MET A 154 -4.52 6.37 26.07
N THR A 155 -3.80 5.48 26.75
CA THR A 155 -3.28 5.72 28.11
C THR A 155 -1.77 5.78 28.06
N GLY A 156 -1.19 6.97 28.31
CA GLY A 156 0.26 7.17 28.33
C GLY A 156 0.87 6.99 29.71
N TYR A 157 2.21 6.90 29.73
CA TYR A 157 3.06 7.47 30.77
C TYR A 157 3.73 8.73 30.20
#